data_AF-A0A9Q0EVC1-F1
#
_entry.id   AF-A0A9Q0EVC1-F1
#
_cell.length_a   1.000
_cell.length_b   1.000
_cell.length_c   1.000
_cell.angle_alpha   90.00
_cell.angle_beta   90.00
_cell.angle_gamma   90.00
#
_symmetry.space_group_name_H-M   'P 1'
#
loop_
_entity.id
_entity.type
_entity.pdbx_description
1 polymer ?
#
loop_
_entity_poly.entity_id
_entity_poly.type
_entity_poly.pdbx_seq_one_letter_code
_entity_poly.pdbx_strand_id
1 'polypeptide(L)'
;MPRTWKRKTERGVSEELLKGALEQVARGKTIRSTAKTFGICHVTLSRYVKTKRQLGEQGSSESPKVGYFAGKTVFTEDQEAKVAEILQEAAGRKSGLTPSEVKRFAFQLAVQYQRKRPSSWDRMSMAGADWFSAFIKRNPTLSIRKHADDPSPETCTQGMMVPPQYAAAHAIPPHALTQLARDWLAEDTPNFDPAGVCVGSAELEARLFCKTPNSVLAGSPFFTAVFAEVGCTVNWLYQDADELGSEGITLVAEVRGPARCLLLGERPALNCLARASGIATRCSELQRMAAEAGWCGEVAGTRKTTPGFRLVEKYAMLVGGASMHRQDLSGMVMLKDNHVWASGSIPKAVLAARSVCGFSSKIEVECSSIEEASEAARAGADIIMLDNLKPQELHASALALKEEFPTLLVEASGGVTPENLPQYFGPHVDIISLGCITQGCPVVDFSLKVQRPLPPPASSFTEDGPE
;
A
#
# COMPACT_ATOMS: atom_id res chain seq x y z
N MET A 1 11.35 -37.80 13.03
CA MET A 1 10.60 -38.36 14.19
C MET A 1 9.42 -37.44 14.50
N PRO A 2 8.18 -37.93 14.56
CA PRO A 2 7.05 -37.09 14.90
C PRO A 2 7.13 -36.74 16.38
N ARG A 3 7.27 -35.45 16.69
CA ARG A 3 7.29 -34.95 18.08
C ARG A 3 5.88 -35.05 18.66
N THR A 4 5.69 -35.99 19.59
CA THR A 4 4.50 -36.09 20.44
C THR A 4 4.46 -34.88 21.38
N TRP A 5 3.52 -33.97 21.15
CA TRP A 5 3.32 -32.82 22.03
C TRP A 5 2.49 -33.21 23.25
N LYS A 6 3.06 -33.12 24.45
CA LYS A 6 2.30 -33.02 25.71
C LYS A 6 2.13 -31.55 26.08
N ARG A 7 0.89 -31.13 26.34
CA ARG A 7 0.52 -29.75 26.68
C ARG A 7 1.10 -29.35 28.04
N LYS A 8 1.72 -28.17 28.14
CA LYS A 8 2.32 -27.64 29.40
C LYS A 8 1.32 -26.99 30.38
N THR A 9 0.03 -26.89 30.06
CA THR A 9 -1.01 -26.36 30.98
C THR A 9 -2.39 -26.94 30.68
N GLU A 10 -3.06 -27.52 31.68
CA GLU A 10 -4.52 -27.73 31.67
C GLU A 10 -5.22 -26.40 31.96
N ARG A 11 -5.32 -25.51 30.97
CA ARG A 11 -6.23 -24.36 31.08
C ARG A 11 -7.66 -24.85 30.84
N GLY A 12 -8.25 -25.43 31.89
CA GLY A 12 -9.64 -25.86 32.00
C GLY A 12 -9.98 -25.98 33.48
N VAL A 13 -11.20 -25.63 33.87
CA VAL A 13 -11.69 -25.87 35.23
C VAL A 13 -12.22 -27.30 35.25
N SER A 14 -11.79 -28.13 36.21
CA SER A 14 -12.26 -29.51 36.30
C SER A 14 -13.77 -29.57 36.53
N GLU A 15 -14.42 -30.60 36.01
CA GLU A 15 -15.87 -30.78 36.15
C GLU A 15 -16.28 -30.93 37.62
N GLU A 16 -15.41 -31.55 38.43
CA GLU A 16 -15.58 -31.70 39.88
C GLU A 16 -15.62 -30.35 40.61
N LEU A 17 -14.71 -29.42 40.25
CA LEU A 17 -14.70 -28.06 40.81
C LEU A 17 -15.97 -27.28 40.43
N LEU A 18 -16.46 -27.45 39.20
CA LEU A 18 -17.70 -26.80 38.73
C LEU A 18 -18.94 -27.38 39.41
N LYS A 19 -18.99 -28.69 39.68
CA LYS A 19 -20.07 -29.34 40.43
C LYS A 19 -20.08 -28.89 41.89
N GLY A 20 -18.92 -28.86 42.57
CA GLY A 20 -18.82 -28.37 43.95
C GLY A 20 -19.19 -26.89 44.10
N ALA A 21 -18.79 -26.05 43.13
CA ALA A 21 -19.18 -24.64 43.10
C ALA A 21 -20.69 -24.47 42.85
N LEU A 22 -21.30 -25.30 42.01
CA LEU A 22 -22.74 -25.27 41.76
C LEU A 22 -23.55 -25.57 43.03
N GLU A 23 -23.16 -26.56 43.83
CA GLU A 23 -23.85 -26.89 45.08
C GLU A 23 -23.83 -25.72 46.07
N GLN A 24 -22.73 -24.99 46.16
CA GLN A 24 -22.60 -23.82 47.02
C GLN A 24 -23.49 -22.66 46.54
N VAL A 25 -23.62 -22.49 45.22
CA VAL A 25 -24.57 -21.53 44.64
C VAL A 25 -26.03 -21.98 44.88
N ALA A 26 -26.33 -23.27 44.80
CA ALA A 26 -27.66 -23.81 45.10
C ALA A 26 -28.05 -23.64 46.57
N ARG A 27 -27.08 -23.66 47.49
CA ARG A 27 -27.26 -23.38 48.93
C ARG A 27 -27.36 -21.88 49.26
N GLY A 28 -27.49 -21.00 48.25
CA GLY A 28 -27.78 -19.57 48.44
C GLY A 28 -26.56 -18.64 48.43
N LYS A 29 -25.33 -19.13 48.19
CA LYS A 29 -24.15 -18.25 48.06
C LYS A 29 -24.11 -17.54 46.70
N THR A 30 -23.59 -16.32 46.68
CA THR A 30 -23.47 -15.54 45.43
C THR A 30 -22.40 -16.14 44.49
N ILE A 31 -22.66 -16.09 43.18
CA ILE A 31 -21.75 -16.63 42.15
C ILE A 31 -20.35 -16.04 42.27
N ARG A 32 -20.23 -14.73 42.56
CA ARG A 32 -18.93 -14.06 42.74
C ARG A 32 -18.17 -14.56 43.95
N SER A 33 -18.84 -14.76 45.09
CA SER A 33 -18.21 -15.31 46.29
C SER A 33 -17.75 -16.73 46.04
N THR A 34 -18.60 -17.58 45.48
CA THR A 34 -18.27 -18.99 45.20
C THR A 34 -17.16 -19.11 44.16
N ALA A 35 -17.17 -18.29 43.10
CA ALA A 35 -16.11 -18.26 42.10
C ALA A 35 -14.75 -17.93 42.74
N LYS A 36 -14.70 -16.96 43.66
CA LYS A 36 -13.49 -16.61 44.40
C LYS A 36 -13.01 -17.74 45.30
N THR A 37 -13.91 -18.42 46.02
CA THR A 37 -13.56 -19.54 46.91
C THR A 37 -12.98 -20.74 46.16
N PHE A 38 -13.51 -21.04 44.97
CA PHE A 38 -13.07 -22.19 44.18
C PHE A 38 -11.97 -21.86 43.16
N GLY A 39 -11.47 -20.62 43.14
CA GLY A 39 -10.45 -20.18 42.18
C GLY A 39 -10.92 -20.19 40.72
N ILE A 40 -12.24 -20.06 40.48
CA ILE A 40 -12.86 -20.11 39.15
C ILE A 40 -13.10 -18.68 38.66
N CYS A 41 -12.88 -18.42 37.37
CA CYS A 41 -13.32 -17.15 36.78
C CYS A 41 -14.85 -17.00 36.90
N HIS A 42 -15.30 -15.90 37.49
CA HIS A 42 -16.73 -15.69 37.79
C HIS A 42 -17.64 -15.76 36.54
N VAL A 43 -17.12 -15.38 35.36
CA VAL A 43 -17.83 -15.47 34.08
C VAL A 43 -18.04 -16.93 33.68
N THR A 44 -17.04 -17.80 33.90
CA THR A 44 -17.11 -19.24 33.60
C THR A 44 -18.15 -19.93 34.49
N LEU A 45 -18.13 -19.66 35.80
CA LEU A 45 -19.12 -20.21 36.72
C LEU A 45 -20.53 -19.69 36.42
N SER A 46 -20.67 -18.41 36.10
CA SER A 46 -21.96 -17.82 35.73
C SER A 46 -22.56 -18.46 34.47
N ARG A 47 -21.75 -18.75 33.46
CA ARG A 47 -22.19 -19.45 32.24
C ARG A 47 -22.59 -20.89 32.54
N TYR A 48 -21.79 -21.61 33.34
CA TYR A 48 -22.08 -23.00 33.74
C TYR A 48 -23.43 -23.10 34.46
N VAL A 49 -23.69 -22.24 35.45
CA VAL A 49 -24.95 -22.21 36.21
C VAL A 49 -26.14 -21.91 35.30
N LYS A 50 -26.01 -20.94 34.39
CA LYS A 50 -27.08 -20.56 33.44
C LYS A 50 -27.43 -21.71 32.49
N THR A 51 -26.43 -22.33 31.87
CA THR A 51 -26.65 -23.45 30.94
C THR A 51 -27.22 -24.68 31.64
N LYS A 52 -26.81 -24.96 32.88
CA LYS A 52 -27.37 -26.09 33.65
C LYS A 52 -28.84 -25.90 34.02
N ARG A 53 -29.26 -24.67 34.35
CA ARG A 53 -30.68 -24.36 34.56
C ARG A 53 -31.51 -24.56 33.30
N GLN A 54 -31.01 -24.08 32.16
CA GLN A 54 -31.67 -24.26 30.86
C GLN A 54 -31.79 -25.73 30.43
N LEU A 55 -30.77 -26.55 30.70
CA LEU A 55 -30.81 -28.00 30.41
C LEU A 55 -31.79 -28.74 31.33
N GLY A 56 -31.88 -28.32 32.60
CA GLY A 56 -32.86 -28.86 33.54
C GLY A 56 -34.31 -28.53 33.15
N GLU A 57 -34.56 -27.33 32.63
CA GLU A 57 -35.87 -26.93 32.06
C GLU A 57 -36.24 -27.75 30.82
N GLN A 58 -35.25 -28.32 30.12
CA GLN A 58 -35.41 -29.18 28.94
C GLN A 58 -35.41 -30.69 29.27
N GLY A 59 -35.41 -31.07 30.55
CA GLY A 59 -35.49 -32.47 30.99
C GLY A 59 -34.20 -33.29 30.79
N SER A 60 -33.07 -32.66 30.48
CA SER A 60 -31.78 -33.35 30.29
C SER A 60 -30.98 -33.41 31.60
N SER A 61 -30.43 -34.58 31.91
CA SER A 61 -29.53 -34.81 33.06
C SER A 61 -28.05 -34.61 32.73
N GLU A 62 -27.72 -34.21 31.49
CA GLU A 62 -26.34 -34.02 31.05
C GLU A 62 -25.66 -32.82 31.72
N SER A 63 -24.37 -32.96 32.01
CA SER A 63 -23.56 -31.84 32.51
C SER A 63 -23.21 -30.88 31.36
N PRO A 64 -23.32 -29.55 31.54
CA PRO A 64 -22.96 -28.60 30.50
C PRO A 64 -21.48 -28.77 30.09
N LYS A 65 -21.22 -28.88 28.79
CA LYS A 65 -19.85 -28.83 28.25
C LYS A 65 -19.35 -27.40 28.33
N VAL A 66 -18.47 -27.09 29.29
CA VAL A 66 -17.94 -25.73 29.47
C VAL A 66 -16.43 -25.72 29.34
N GLY A 67 -15.96 -24.93 28.37
CA GLY A 67 -14.57 -24.82 27.95
C GLY A 67 -14.52 -24.41 26.47
N TYR A 68 -13.34 -24.02 25.99
CA TYR A 68 -13.09 -23.68 24.56
C TYR A 68 -13.20 -24.88 23.60
N PHE A 69 -13.96 -25.93 23.96
CA PHE A 69 -13.92 -27.25 23.33
C PHE A 69 -15.13 -27.57 22.44
N ALA A 70 -16.14 -26.72 22.37
CA ALA A 70 -17.26 -26.91 21.45
C ALA A 70 -17.08 -26.08 20.17
N GLY A 71 -16.08 -26.42 19.35
CA GLY A 71 -16.03 -25.93 17.97
C GLY A 71 -17.18 -26.55 17.19
N LYS A 72 -18.15 -25.75 16.74
CA LYS A 72 -19.21 -26.21 15.81
C LYS A 72 -18.55 -26.84 14.59
N THR A 73 -18.69 -28.15 14.40
CA THR A 73 -18.19 -28.85 13.21
C THR A 73 -19.14 -28.58 12.04
N VAL A 74 -18.58 -28.11 10.92
CA VAL A 74 -19.36 -27.77 9.71
C VAL A 74 -19.70 -29.03 8.90
N PHE A 75 -18.80 -30.01 8.93
CA PHE A 75 -18.92 -31.30 8.24
C PHE A 75 -19.36 -32.42 9.21
N THR A 76 -20.00 -33.45 8.67
CA THR A 76 -20.18 -34.73 9.38
C THR A 76 -18.85 -35.47 9.45
N GLU A 77 -18.75 -36.50 10.31
CA GLU A 77 -17.52 -37.29 10.45
C GLU A 77 -17.09 -37.94 9.13
N ASP A 78 -18.02 -38.51 8.38
CA ASP A 78 -17.76 -39.11 7.05
C ASP A 78 -17.26 -38.08 6.02
N GLN A 79 -17.84 -36.87 6.05
CA GLN A 79 -17.43 -35.78 5.16
C GLN A 79 -16.06 -35.23 5.53
N GLU A 80 -15.78 -35.14 6.84
CA GLU A 80 -14.48 -34.70 7.33
C GLU A 80 -13.37 -35.70 6.97
N ALA A 81 -13.67 -37.00 7.03
CA ALA A 81 -12.79 -38.06 6.55
C ALA A 81 -12.52 -37.95 5.04
N LYS A 82 -13.55 -37.66 4.23
CA LYS A 82 -13.39 -37.46 2.79
C LYS A 82 -12.55 -36.21 2.45
N VAL A 83 -12.73 -35.13 3.20
CA VAL A 83 -11.91 -33.90 3.07
C VAL A 83 -10.45 -34.23 3.38
N ALA A 84 -10.19 -34.97 4.47
CA ALA A 84 -8.84 -35.35 4.86
C ALA A 84 -8.17 -36.26 3.80
N GLU A 85 -8.88 -37.24 3.26
CA GLU A 85 -8.40 -38.15 2.21
C GLU A 85 -7.95 -37.38 0.95
N ILE A 86 -8.79 -36.48 0.44
CA ILE A 86 -8.49 -35.68 -0.76
C ILE A 86 -7.28 -34.77 -0.52
N LEU A 87 -7.20 -34.14 0.65
CA LEU A 87 -6.06 -33.28 1.01
C LEU A 87 -4.77 -34.09 1.16
N GLN A 88 -4.86 -35.34 1.66
CA GLN A 88 -3.70 -36.22 1.79
C GLN A 88 -3.18 -36.66 0.42
N GLU A 89 -4.06 -36.99 -0.54
CA GLU A 89 -3.67 -37.26 -1.93
C GLU A 89 -3.05 -36.03 -2.61
N ALA A 90 -3.65 -34.85 -2.41
CA ALA A 90 -3.14 -33.60 -2.96
C ALA A 90 -1.75 -33.22 -2.40
N ALA A 91 -1.52 -33.45 -1.10
CA ALA A 91 -0.24 -33.27 -0.45
C ALA A 91 0.85 -34.26 -0.92
N GLY A 92 0.47 -35.39 -1.52
CA GLY A 92 1.40 -36.34 -2.13
C GLY A 92 1.82 -35.95 -3.56
N ARG A 93 0.98 -35.19 -4.29
CA ARG A 93 1.25 -34.76 -5.68
C ARG A 93 1.90 -33.38 -5.80
N LYS A 94 1.63 -32.48 -4.84
CA LYS A 94 2.31 -31.19 -4.68
C LYS A 94 3.19 -31.26 -3.43
N SER A 95 4.31 -30.55 -3.37
CA SER A 95 5.27 -30.58 -2.25
C SER A 95 4.72 -29.96 -0.94
N GLY A 96 3.57 -30.42 -0.43
CA GLY A 96 2.84 -29.93 0.74
C GLY A 96 1.72 -28.91 0.43
N LEU A 97 0.72 -28.87 1.31
CA LEU A 97 -0.42 -27.93 1.24
C LEU A 97 -0.21 -26.73 2.18
N THR A 98 -0.68 -25.55 1.79
CA THR A 98 -0.72 -24.35 2.64
C THR A 98 -2.00 -24.27 3.48
N PRO A 99 -1.98 -23.60 4.66
CA PRO A 99 -3.19 -23.37 5.47
C PRO A 99 -4.32 -22.68 4.71
N SER A 100 -4.00 -21.77 3.80
CA SER A 100 -4.97 -21.01 3.00
C SER A 100 -5.67 -21.89 1.96
N GLU A 101 -4.93 -22.79 1.30
CA GLU A 101 -5.51 -23.75 0.36
C GLU A 101 -6.49 -24.70 1.06
N VAL A 102 -6.11 -25.23 2.23
CA VAL A 102 -6.99 -26.10 3.03
C VAL A 102 -8.28 -25.37 3.43
N LYS A 103 -8.18 -24.11 3.86
CA LYS A 103 -9.36 -23.30 4.23
C LYS A 103 -10.25 -22.98 3.04
N ARG A 104 -9.69 -22.68 1.87
CA ARG A 104 -10.44 -22.40 0.64
C ARG A 104 -11.14 -23.66 0.13
N PHE A 105 -10.43 -24.80 0.16
CA PHE A 105 -11.00 -26.10 -0.23
C PHE A 105 -12.17 -26.50 0.68
N ALA A 106 -12.02 -26.32 1.99
CA ALA A 106 -13.10 -26.56 2.95
C ALA A 106 -14.32 -25.65 2.71
N PHE A 107 -14.12 -24.39 2.31
CA PHE A 107 -15.24 -23.53 1.92
C PHE A 107 -15.96 -24.05 0.67
N GLN A 108 -15.21 -24.42 -0.38
CA GLN A 108 -15.78 -24.95 -1.61
C GLN A 108 -16.61 -26.22 -1.37
N LEU A 109 -16.11 -27.15 -0.55
CA LEU A 109 -16.86 -28.36 -0.17
C LEU A 109 -18.10 -28.04 0.69
N ALA A 110 -18.02 -27.05 1.59
CA ALA A 110 -19.19 -26.63 2.36
C ALA A 110 -20.29 -26.02 1.48
N VAL A 111 -19.91 -25.35 0.37
CA VAL A 111 -20.84 -24.88 -0.68
C VAL A 111 -21.44 -26.05 -1.44
N GLN A 112 -20.59 -26.96 -1.92
CA GLN A 112 -21.01 -28.12 -2.70
C GLN A 112 -21.96 -29.05 -1.94
N TYR A 113 -21.70 -29.30 -0.65
CA TYR A 113 -22.54 -30.13 0.20
C TYR A 113 -23.72 -29.38 0.85
N GLN A 114 -23.97 -28.12 0.46
CA GLN A 114 -25.04 -27.26 1.01
C GLN A 114 -25.08 -27.21 2.55
N ARG A 115 -23.90 -27.17 3.19
CA ARG A 115 -23.80 -27.19 4.67
C ARG A 115 -24.03 -25.81 5.26
N LYS A 116 -24.73 -25.78 6.40
CA LYS A 116 -24.87 -24.57 7.21
C LYS A 116 -23.51 -24.15 7.76
N ARG A 117 -23.00 -23.01 7.30
CA ARG A 117 -21.67 -22.48 7.63
C ARG A 117 -21.79 -21.09 8.28
N PRO A 118 -20.77 -20.64 9.04
CA PRO A 118 -20.73 -19.28 9.57
C PRO A 118 -20.72 -18.24 8.45
N SER A 119 -21.43 -17.12 8.62
CA SER A 119 -21.46 -16.02 7.64
C SER A 119 -20.07 -15.43 7.32
N SER A 120 -19.12 -15.57 8.25
CA SER A 120 -17.73 -15.18 8.04
C SER A 120 -17.02 -16.00 6.96
N TRP A 121 -17.48 -17.24 6.70
CA TRP A 121 -16.93 -18.07 5.62
C TRP A 121 -17.33 -17.53 4.26
N ASP A 122 -18.59 -17.10 4.11
CA ASP A 122 -19.10 -16.52 2.85
C ASP A 122 -18.41 -15.20 2.53
N ARG A 123 -18.28 -14.31 3.52
CA ARG A 123 -17.58 -13.01 3.33
C ARG A 123 -16.13 -13.18 2.88
N MET A 124 -15.45 -14.23 3.36
CA MET A 124 -14.02 -14.44 3.10
C MET A 124 -13.73 -15.51 2.06
N SER A 125 -14.77 -16.16 1.55
CA SER A 125 -14.67 -17.32 0.64
C SER A 125 -13.67 -18.38 1.13
N MET A 126 -13.57 -18.55 2.45
CA MET A 126 -12.64 -19.49 3.09
C MET A 126 -13.11 -19.88 4.50
N ALA A 127 -12.69 -21.07 4.94
CA ALA A 127 -12.95 -21.52 6.30
C ALA A 127 -12.21 -20.71 7.36
N GLY A 128 -12.87 -20.47 8.50
CA GLY A 128 -12.31 -19.73 9.62
C GLY A 128 -11.09 -20.41 10.26
N ALA A 129 -10.20 -19.61 10.88
CA ALA A 129 -8.99 -20.09 11.54
C ALA A 129 -9.27 -21.08 12.69
N ASP A 130 -10.38 -20.89 13.40
CA ASP A 130 -10.81 -21.79 14.48
C ASP A 130 -11.18 -23.17 13.96
N TRP A 131 -11.89 -23.23 12.83
CA TRP A 131 -12.24 -24.49 12.17
C TRP A 131 -10.99 -25.21 11.69
N PHE A 132 -10.08 -24.50 11.02
CA PHE A 132 -8.82 -25.06 10.53
C PHE A 132 -7.99 -25.65 11.68
N SER A 133 -7.81 -24.89 12.76
CA SER A 133 -7.04 -25.34 13.92
C SER A 133 -7.63 -26.58 14.58
N ALA A 134 -8.95 -26.72 14.57
CA ALA A 134 -9.63 -27.89 15.11
C ALA A 134 -9.57 -29.09 14.14
N PHE A 135 -9.71 -28.85 12.83
CA PHE A 135 -9.61 -29.85 11.77
C PHE A 135 -8.23 -30.51 11.73
N ILE A 136 -7.14 -29.72 11.82
CA ILE A 136 -5.77 -30.26 11.84
C ILE A 136 -5.47 -31.05 13.10
N LYS A 137 -6.03 -30.64 14.25
CA LYS A 137 -5.91 -31.42 15.49
C LYS A 137 -6.58 -32.79 15.40
N ARG A 138 -7.67 -32.90 14.64
CA ARG A 138 -8.38 -34.17 14.40
C ARG A 138 -7.72 -35.02 13.31
N ASN A 139 -6.93 -34.42 12.43
CA ASN A 139 -6.29 -35.08 11.29
C ASN A 139 -4.75 -34.90 11.31
N PRO A 140 -4.03 -35.54 12.26
CA PRO A 140 -2.60 -35.31 12.49
C PRO A 140 -1.70 -35.88 11.38
N THR A 141 -2.24 -36.71 10.47
CA THR A 141 -1.53 -37.29 9.32
C THR A 141 -1.38 -36.33 8.14
N LEU A 142 -2.10 -35.20 8.15
CA LEU A 142 -1.98 -34.19 7.10
C LEU A 142 -0.66 -33.44 7.18
N SER A 143 0.17 -33.58 6.14
CA SER A 143 1.40 -32.81 5.99
C SER A 143 1.07 -31.41 5.44
N ILE A 144 0.90 -30.46 6.35
CA ILE A 144 0.82 -29.04 6.00
C ILE A 144 2.24 -28.49 6.06
N ARG A 145 2.62 -27.69 5.06
CA ARG A 145 3.86 -26.91 5.15
C ARG A 145 3.80 -26.11 6.46
N LYS A 146 4.63 -26.49 7.43
CA LYS A 146 5.04 -25.52 8.44
C LYS A 146 5.73 -24.41 7.69
N HIS A 147 5.45 -23.16 8.05
CA HIS A 147 6.29 -22.04 7.66
C HIS A 147 7.74 -22.32 8.10
N ALA A 148 8.47 -23.03 7.25
CA ALA A 148 9.87 -22.77 6.97
C ALA A 148 9.80 -21.98 5.67
N ASP A 149 10.16 -20.70 5.75
CA ASP A 149 10.37 -19.83 4.61
C ASP A 149 9.14 -19.59 3.71
N ASP A 150 8.02 -19.20 4.33
CA ASP A 150 7.18 -18.20 3.68
C ASP A 150 7.75 -16.87 4.19
N PRO A 151 8.22 -15.95 3.34
CA PRO A 151 8.50 -14.61 3.81
C PRO A 151 7.18 -14.13 4.42
N SER A 152 7.19 -13.91 5.74
CA SER A 152 6.17 -13.07 6.33
C SER A 152 6.10 -11.78 5.49
N PRO A 153 4.94 -11.12 5.36
CA PRO A 153 4.91 -9.74 4.87
C PRO A 153 5.78 -8.79 5.73
N GLU A 154 6.42 -9.30 6.79
CA GLU A 154 7.39 -8.61 7.64
C GLU A 154 8.87 -8.89 7.26
N THR A 155 9.16 -9.68 6.22
CA THR A 155 10.53 -9.85 5.68
C THR A 155 10.73 -9.26 4.27
N CYS A 156 9.65 -8.83 3.61
CA CYS A 156 9.71 -7.95 2.43
C CYS A 156 9.38 -6.49 2.82
N THR A 157 9.84 -6.05 3.99
CA THR A 157 9.75 -4.64 4.44
C THR A 157 11.11 -3.96 4.48
N GLN A 158 12.21 -4.68 4.22
CA GLN A 158 13.56 -4.11 4.27
C GLN A 158 13.98 -3.32 3.01
N GLY A 159 13.11 -3.22 2.00
CA GLY A 159 13.34 -2.35 0.84
C GLY A 159 12.08 -1.88 0.10
N MET A 160 10.88 -2.30 0.52
CA MET A 160 9.65 -1.71 -0.01
C MET A 160 9.40 -0.37 0.71
N MET A 161 9.24 0.71 -0.06
CA MET A 161 8.85 2.00 0.51
C MET A 161 7.59 1.83 1.37
N VAL A 162 7.70 2.22 2.64
CA VAL A 162 6.54 2.27 3.54
C VAL A 162 5.67 3.42 3.08
N PRO A 163 4.40 3.19 2.70
CA PRO A 163 3.51 4.27 2.30
C PRO A 163 3.38 5.26 3.47
N PRO A 164 3.37 6.57 3.19
CA PRO A 164 3.31 7.55 4.25
C PRO A 164 2.02 7.40 5.05
N GLN A 165 2.12 7.45 6.38
CA GLN A 165 0.97 7.37 7.28
C GLN A 165 -0.02 8.53 7.08
N TYR A 166 0.48 9.66 6.61
CA TYR A 166 -0.28 10.89 6.36
C TYR A 166 -0.17 11.28 4.89
N ALA A 167 -1.08 12.14 4.43
CA ALA A 167 -1.10 12.60 3.04
C ALA A 167 0.27 13.16 2.61
N ALA A 168 0.76 12.72 1.46
CA ALA A 168 2.03 13.19 0.88
C ALA A 168 2.08 14.73 0.74
N ALA A 169 0.92 15.37 0.58
CA ALA A 169 0.77 16.82 0.53
C ALA A 169 1.39 17.56 1.73
N HIS A 170 1.44 16.94 2.92
CA HIS A 170 2.06 17.52 4.11
C HIS A 170 3.58 17.72 3.98
N ALA A 171 4.23 17.05 3.02
CA ALA A 171 5.65 17.22 2.75
C ALA A 171 5.95 18.52 1.98
N ILE A 172 4.94 19.18 1.40
CA ILE A 172 5.14 20.41 0.64
C ILE A 172 4.80 21.62 1.52
N PRO A 173 5.75 22.56 1.73
CA PRO A 173 5.46 23.79 2.44
C PRO A 173 4.42 24.65 1.72
N PRO A 174 3.40 25.19 2.40
CA PRO A 174 2.35 26.00 1.75
C PRO A 174 2.87 27.20 0.96
N HIS A 175 3.94 27.86 1.45
CA HIS A 175 4.53 29.00 0.76
C HIS A 175 5.13 28.61 -0.61
N ALA A 176 5.65 27.39 -0.75
CA ALA A 176 6.19 26.90 -2.02
C ALA A 176 5.07 26.64 -3.04
N LEU A 177 3.92 26.11 -2.58
CA LEU A 177 2.73 25.95 -3.43
C LEU A 177 2.22 27.29 -3.95
N THR A 178 2.07 28.28 -3.06
CA THR A 178 1.66 29.64 -3.42
C THR A 178 2.63 30.28 -4.41
N GLN A 179 3.94 30.16 -4.19
CA GLN A 179 4.93 30.73 -5.10
C GLN A 179 4.84 30.12 -6.49
N LEU A 180 4.80 28.78 -6.59
CA LEU A 180 4.68 28.10 -7.88
C LEU A 180 3.39 28.47 -8.62
N ALA A 181 2.26 28.52 -7.90
CA ALA A 181 0.98 28.93 -8.48
C ALA A 181 1.05 30.35 -9.08
N ARG A 182 1.66 31.29 -8.36
CA ARG A 182 1.89 32.66 -8.86
C ARG A 182 2.80 32.70 -10.06
N ASP A 183 3.89 31.94 -10.05
CA ASP A 183 4.85 31.91 -11.16
C ASP A 183 4.18 31.38 -12.43
N TRP A 184 3.36 30.32 -12.35
CA TRP A 184 2.63 29.78 -13.49
C TRP A 184 1.51 30.69 -13.99
N LEU A 185 0.79 31.37 -13.08
CA LEU A 185 -0.21 32.36 -13.47
C LEU A 185 0.44 33.58 -14.14
N ALA A 186 1.59 34.03 -13.64
CA ALA A 186 2.35 35.13 -14.24
C ALA A 186 2.95 34.75 -15.60
N GLU A 187 3.33 33.49 -15.80
CA GLU A 187 3.74 32.96 -17.11
C GLU A 187 2.59 33.00 -18.13
N ASP A 188 1.41 32.50 -17.76
CA ASP A 188 0.29 32.32 -18.69
C ASP A 188 -0.55 33.61 -18.89
N THR A 189 -0.53 34.52 -17.91
CA THR A 189 -1.20 35.84 -17.99
C THR A 189 -0.32 36.95 -17.41
N PRO A 190 0.76 37.35 -18.10
CA PRO A 190 1.68 38.38 -17.61
C PRO A 190 1.11 39.80 -17.65
N ASN A 191 0.07 40.04 -18.46
CA ASN A 191 -0.48 41.38 -18.71
C ASN A 191 -2.01 41.41 -18.59
N PHE A 192 -2.72 41.11 -19.68
CA PHE A 192 -4.18 41.16 -19.78
C PHE A 192 -4.74 39.79 -20.16
N ASP A 193 -5.94 39.48 -19.65
CA ASP A 193 -6.80 38.40 -20.14
C ASP A 193 -8.02 39.01 -20.86
N PRO A 194 -7.98 39.17 -22.20
CA PRO A 194 -9.11 39.71 -22.96
C PRO A 194 -10.34 38.79 -22.92
N ALA A 195 -10.16 37.47 -22.79
CA ALA A 195 -11.26 36.51 -22.78
C ALA A 195 -12.04 36.58 -21.47
N GLY A 196 -11.39 36.95 -20.37
CA GLY A 196 -12.02 37.21 -19.07
C GLY A 196 -13.15 38.25 -19.13
N VAL A 197 -13.05 39.24 -20.02
CA VAL A 197 -14.10 40.27 -20.23
C VAL A 197 -15.40 39.65 -20.76
N CYS A 198 -15.30 38.60 -21.59
CA CYS A 198 -16.45 37.95 -22.23
C CYS A 198 -17.33 37.17 -21.23
N VAL A 199 -16.77 36.75 -20.09
CA VAL A 199 -17.44 35.86 -19.14
C VAL A 199 -17.81 36.55 -17.82
N GLY A 200 -17.14 37.66 -17.49
CA GLY A 200 -17.44 38.45 -16.30
C GLY A 200 -17.19 37.71 -14.99
N SER A 201 -18.02 38.02 -13.99
CA SER A 201 -17.77 37.71 -12.58
C SER A 201 -18.85 36.86 -11.94
N ALA A 202 -19.75 36.27 -12.73
CA ALA A 202 -20.79 35.40 -12.20
C ALA A 202 -20.15 34.20 -11.47
N GLU A 203 -20.69 33.85 -10.31
CA GLU A 203 -20.30 32.65 -9.58
C GLU A 203 -20.76 31.41 -10.34
N LEU A 204 -19.81 30.58 -10.77
CA LEU A 204 -20.07 29.36 -11.52
C LEU A 204 -19.39 28.15 -10.87
N GLU A 205 -19.84 26.97 -11.27
CA GLU A 205 -19.20 25.69 -10.97
C GLU A 205 -18.56 25.15 -12.25
N ALA A 206 -17.33 24.65 -12.13
CA ALA A 206 -16.67 23.88 -13.15
C ALA A 206 -16.34 22.48 -12.63
N ARG A 207 -16.46 21.48 -13.49
CA ARG A 207 -16.23 20.07 -13.15
C ARG A 207 -14.97 19.55 -13.83
N LEU A 208 -14.06 18.99 -13.04
CA LEU A 208 -12.82 18.39 -13.49
C LEU A 208 -13.08 16.92 -13.83
N PHE A 209 -12.76 16.52 -15.06
CA PHE A 209 -12.91 15.15 -15.54
C PHE A 209 -11.56 14.56 -15.91
N CYS A 210 -11.28 13.32 -15.47
CA CYS A 210 -10.23 12.47 -15.99
C CYS A 210 -10.77 11.62 -17.14
N LYS A 211 -10.07 11.60 -18.28
CA LYS A 211 -10.49 10.86 -19.47
C LYS A 211 -9.55 9.71 -19.83
N THR A 212 -8.31 9.75 -19.37
CA THR A 212 -7.40 8.61 -19.51
C THR A 212 -7.77 7.54 -18.49
N PRO A 213 -8.02 6.29 -18.90
CA PRO A 213 -8.32 5.20 -17.98
C PRO A 213 -7.08 4.77 -17.19
N ASN A 214 -7.30 4.06 -16.07
CA ASN A 214 -6.26 3.47 -15.20
C ASN A 214 -5.14 4.46 -14.84
N SER A 215 -5.53 5.70 -14.53
CA SER A 215 -4.59 6.77 -14.18
C SER A 215 -4.55 6.98 -12.68
N VAL A 216 -3.38 7.28 -12.12
CA VAL A 216 -3.25 7.63 -10.70
C VAL A 216 -3.34 9.14 -10.54
N LEU A 217 -4.25 9.61 -9.68
CA LEU A 217 -4.36 11.03 -9.37
C LEU A 217 -3.11 11.49 -8.60
N ALA A 218 -2.45 12.52 -9.10
CA ALA A 218 -1.41 13.23 -8.35
C ALA A 218 -1.37 14.70 -8.72
N GLY A 219 -1.13 15.54 -7.71
CA GLY A 219 -0.92 16.98 -7.88
C GLY A 219 -2.07 17.85 -7.39
N SER A 220 -3.01 17.27 -6.62
CA SER A 220 -4.12 18.03 -6.02
C SER A 220 -3.68 19.27 -5.21
N PRO A 221 -2.54 19.28 -4.46
CA PRO A 221 -2.12 20.49 -3.73
C PRO A 221 -1.76 21.65 -4.67
N PHE A 222 -1.10 21.35 -5.80
CA PHE A 222 -0.69 22.35 -6.79
C PHE A 222 -1.89 22.89 -7.56
N PHE A 223 -2.80 22.01 -7.99
CA PHE A 223 -4.06 22.40 -8.64
C PHE A 223 -4.90 23.29 -7.71
N THR A 224 -5.00 22.92 -6.43
CA THR A 224 -5.72 23.71 -5.43
C THR A 224 -5.07 25.08 -5.20
N ALA A 225 -3.73 25.14 -5.18
CA ALA A 225 -3.01 26.40 -4.99
C ALA A 225 -3.24 27.38 -6.15
N VAL A 226 -3.25 26.91 -7.41
CA VAL A 226 -3.58 27.76 -8.57
C VAL A 226 -4.96 28.38 -8.42
N PHE A 227 -5.98 27.58 -8.08
CA PHE A 227 -7.34 28.10 -7.92
C PHE A 227 -7.49 29.01 -6.69
N ALA A 228 -6.77 28.73 -5.60
CA ALA A 228 -6.77 29.60 -4.44
C ALA A 228 -6.23 31.01 -4.76
N GLU A 229 -5.15 31.12 -5.54
CA GLU A 229 -4.56 32.41 -5.92
C GLU A 229 -5.48 33.27 -6.79
N VAL A 230 -6.38 32.65 -7.57
CA VAL A 230 -7.37 33.38 -8.38
C VAL A 230 -8.72 33.56 -7.67
N GLY A 231 -8.83 33.17 -6.39
CA GLY A 231 -10.04 33.35 -5.57
C GLY A 231 -11.14 32.31 -5.82
N CYS A 232 -10.76 31.10 -6.23
CA CYS A 232 -11.65 29.95 -6.39
C CYS A 232 -11.42 28.90 -5.29
N THR A 233 -12.42 28.03 -5.09
CA THR A 233 -12.36 26.90 -4.15
C THR A 233 -12.46 25.57 -4.90
N VAL A 234 -11.70 24.56 -4.47
CA VAL A 234 -11.73 23.21 -5.06
C VAL A 234 -12.29 22.21 -4.06
N ASN A 235 -13.29 21.43 -4.49
CA ASN A 235 -13.85 20.30 -3.76
C ASN A 235 -13.44 19.00 -4.47
N TRP A 236 -12.54 18.24 -3.85
CA TRP A 236 -12.03 16.98 -4.39
C TRP A 236 -12.96 15.81 -4.06
N LEU A 237 -13.27 14.98 -5.06
CA LEU A 237 -14.00 13.72 -4.89
C LEU A 237 -13.07 12.51 -4.74
N TYR A 238 -11.81 12.69 -5.15
CA TYR A 238 -10.73 11.69 -5.08
C TYR A 238 -9.50 12.32 -4.42
N GLN A 239 -8.68 11.49 -3.79
CA GLN A 239 -7.43 11.88 -3.17
C GLN A 239 -6.24 11.51 -4.06
N ASP A 240 -5.11 12.18 -3.86
CA ASP A 240 -3.87 11.76 -4.49
C ASP A 240 -3.55 10.30 -4.11
N ALA A 241 -3.03 9.54 -5.08
CA ALA A 241 -2.84 8.07 -5.09
C ALA A 241 -4.09 7.24 -5.42
N ASP A 242 -5.28 7.82 -5.51
CA ASP A 242 -6.45 7.09 -6.00
C ASP A 242 -6.32 6.75 -7.49
N GLU A 243 -6.79 5.57 -7.87
CA GLU A 243 -6.90 5.14 -9.26
C GLU A 243 -8.19 5.71 -9.88
N LEU A 244 -8.05 6.31 -11.06
CA LEU A 244 -9.09 6.97 -11.84
C LEU A 244 -9.35 6.23 -13.14
N GLY A 245 -10.59 6.35 -13.64
CA GLY A 245 -10.92 5.95 -14.99
C GLY A 245 -11.15 4.46 -15.21
N SER A 246 -11.36 3.69 -14.13
CA SER A 246 -11.73 2.27 -14.20
C SER A 246 -13.02 2.00 -14.99
N GLU A 247 -13.95 2.96 -15.00
CA GLU A 247 -15.24 2.90 -15.72
C GLU A 247 -15.34 3.92 -16.87
N GLY A 248 -14.21 4.48 -17.33
CA GLY A 248 -14.17 5.51 -18.37
C GLY A 248 -14.01 6.93 -17.81
N ILE A 249 -14.74 7.91 -18.34
CA ILE A 249 -14.58 9.31 -17.92
C ILE A 249 -15.02 9.46 -16.46
N THR A 250 -14.12 9.93 -15.59
CA THR A 250 -14.37 10.07 -14.14
C THR A 250 -14.45 11.54 -13.74
N LEU A 251 -15.48 11.92 -12.98
CA LEU A 251 -15.56 13.24 -12.33
C LEU A 251 -14.66 13.25 -11.09
N VAL A 252 -13.64 14.10 -11.07
CA VAL A 252 -12.56 14.07 -10.07
C VAL A 252 -12.72 15.15 -9.01
N ALA A 253 -13.14 16.35 -9.41
CA ALA A 253 -13.30 17.50 -8.52
C ALA A 253 -14.30 18.51 -9.08
N GLU A 254 -14.76 19.39 -8.21
CA GLU A 254 -15.58 20.55 -8.53
C GLU A 254 -14.83 21.82 -8.13
N VAL A 255 -14.83 22.83 -8.99
CA VAL A 255 -14.21 24.14 -8.74
C VAL A 255 -15.30 25.20 -8.77
N ARG A 256 -15.33 26.07 -7.76
CA ARG A 256 -16.31 27.17 -7.66
C ARG A 256 -15.60 28.51 -7.56
N GLY A 257 -16.18 29.52 -8.20
CA GLY A 257 -15.73 30.91 -8.11
C GLY A 257 -16.20 31.75 -9.30
N PRO A 258 -15.70 32.99 -9.43
CA PRO A 258 -16.03 33.86 -10.54
C PRO A 258 -15.63 33.25 -11.89
N ALA A 259 -16.49 33.36 -12.91
CA ALA A 259 -16.28 32.78 -14.24
C ALA A 259 -14.89 33.11 -14.84
N ARG A 260 -14.48 34.39 -14.81
CA ARG A 260 -13.15 34.80 -15.28
C ARG A 260 -12.00 34.12 -14.52
N CYS A 261 -12.16 33.90 -13.21
CA CYS A 261 -11.13 33.29 -12.38
C CYS A 261 -11.03 31.78 -12.62
N LEU A 262 -12.16 31.10 -12.84
CA LEU A 262 -12.19 29.69 -13.21
C LEU A 262 -11.42 29.44 -14.51
N LEU A 263 -11.65 30.27 -15.53
CA LEU A 263 -11.00 30.14 -16.83
C LEU A 263 -9.53 30.58 -16.81
N LEU A 264 -9.20 31.60 -16.02
CA LEU A 264 -7.82 32.05 -15.80
C LEU A 264 -6.95 30.95 -15.16
N GLY A 265 -7.46 30.26 -14.15
CA GLY A 265 -6.75 29.18 -13.48
C GLY A 265 -6.73 27.86 -14.24
N GLU A 266 -7.57 27.69 -15.27
CA GLU A 266 -7.79 26.40 -15.94
C GLU A 266 -6.50 25.81 -16.50
N ARG A 267 -5.80 26.54 -17.37
CA ARG A 267 -4.69 25.97 -18.14
C ARG A 267 -3.47 25.65 -17.27
N PRO A 268 -2.99 26.54 -16.38
CA PRO A 268 -1.89 26.21 -15.48
C PRO A 268 -2.21 25.02 -14.57
N ALA A 269 -3.43 24.98 -14.01
CA ALA A 269 -3.85 23.90 -13.12
C ALA A 269 -3.95 22.55 -13.84
N LEU A 270 -4.58 22.51 -15.03
CA LEU A 270 -4.71 21.28 -15.82
C LEU A 270 -3.35 20.76 -16.31
N ASN A 271 -2.46 21.65 -16.80
CA ASN A 271 -1.14 21.26 -17.27
C ASN A 271 -0.30 20.63 -16.14
N CYS A 272 -0.35 21.23 -14.94
CA CYS A 272 0.32 20.71 -13.77
C CYS A 272 -0.22 19.32 -13.37
N LEU A 273 -1.54 19.21 -13.22
CA LEU A 273 -2.20 17.97 -12.79
C LEU A 273 -2.01 16.82 -13.80
N ALA A 274 -2.11 17.12 -15.10
CA ALA A 274 -1.91 16.15 -16.19
C ALA A 274 -0.51 15.53 -16.16
N ARG A 275 0.53 16.35 -15.96
CA ARG A 275 1.91 15.89 -15.89
C ARG A 275 2.21 15.13 -14.60
N ALA A 276 1.74 15.65 -13.46
CA ALA A 276 1.91 15.00 -12.17
C ALA A 276 1.24 13.62 -12.16
N SER A 277 -0.02 13.53 -12.59
CA SER A 277 -0.75 12.26 -12.65
C SER A 277 -0.14 11.27 -13.65
N GLY A 278 0.42 11.75 -14.76
CA GLY A 278 1.17 10.90 -15.71
C GLY A 278 2.38 10.21 -15.07
N ILE A 279 3.18 10.98 -14.33
CA ILE A 279 4.36 10.47 -13.61
C ILE A 279 3.93 9.48 -12.52
N ALA A 280 2.92 9.83 -11.71
CA ALA A 280 2.42 8.95 -10.66
C ALA A 280 1.86 7.63 -11.22
N THR A 281 1.17 7.68 -12.35
CA THR A 281 0.68 6.49 -13.08
C THR A 281 1.85 5.60 -13.49
N ARG A 282 2.88 6.18 -14.12
CA ARG A 282 4.09 5.42 -14.50
C ARG A 282 4.79 4.81 -13.29
N CYS A 283 4.91 5.54 -12.19
CA CYS A 283 5.50 5.01 -10.95
C CYS A 283 4.71 3.81 -10.41
N SER A 284 3.38 3.92 -10.37
CA SER A 284 2.49 2.85 -9.92
C SER A 284 2.60 1.60 -10.81
N GLU A 285 2.68 1.78 -12.13
CA GLU A 285 2.92 0.69 -13.10
C GLU A 285 4.22 -0.06 -12.80
N LEU A 286 5.34 0.67 -12.62
CA LEU A 286 6.65 0.07 -12.36
C LEU A 286 6.70 -0.63 -11.00
N GLN A 287 6.06 -0.04 -9.98
CA GLN A 287 5.96 -0.67 -8.66
C GLN A 287 5.12 -1.95 -8.69
N ARG A 288 4.04 -1.96 -9.48
CA ARG A 288 3.26 -3.19 -9.68
C ARG A 288 4.12 -4.28 -10.35
N MET A 289 4.92 -3.94 -11.35
CA MET A 289 5.84 -4.89 -11.99
C MET A 289 6.87 -5.47 -11.01
N ALA A 290 7.41 -4.63 -10.12
CA ALA A 290 8.31 -5.06 -9.05
C ALA A 290 7.62 -6.05 -8.09
N ALA A 291 6.41 -5.71 -7.63
CA ALA A 291 5.63 -6.55 -6.73
C ALA A 291 5.23 -7.89 -7.37
N GLU A 292 4.82 -7.88 -8.63
CA GLU A 292 4.47 -9.09 -9.39
C GLU A 292 5.68 -10.02 -9.58
N ALA A 293 6.89 -9.46 -9.71
CA ALA A 293 8.13 -10.21 -9.75
C ALA A 293 8.64 -10.66 -8.37
N GLY A 294 7.99 -10.24 -7.28
CA GLY A 294 8.43 -10.52 -5.92
C GLY A 294 9.74 -9.83 -5.52
N TRP A 295 10.09 -8.73 -6.20
CA TRP A 295 11.28 -7.94 -5.86
C TRP A 295 10.95 -6.98 -4.72
N CYS A 296 11.81 -6.94 -3.70
CA CYS A 296 11.60 -6.18 -2.46
C CYS A 296 12.42 -4.89 -2.39
N GLY A 297 12.97 -4.39 -3.50
CA GLY A 297 13.76 -3.16 -3.54
C GLY A 297 12.95 -1.91 -3.91
N GLU A 298 13.64 -0.79 -4.13
CA GLU A 298 13.05 0.50 -4.46
C GLU A 298 13.16 0.83 -5.96
N VAL A 299 12.02 1.00 -6.62
CA VAL A 299 11.96 1.72 -7.90
C VAL A 299 12.17 3.21 -7.63
N ALA A 300 13.18 3.81 -8.23
CA ALA A 300 13.57 5.19 -7.96
C ALA A 300 13.52 6.10 -9.22
N GLY A 301 13.18 7.37 -9.00
CA GLY A 301 13.35 8.43 -9.99
C GLY A 301 14.79 8.92 -10.09
N THR A 302 14.99 10.04 -10.78
CA THR A 302 16.32 10.66 -10.94
C THR A 302 16.25 12.18 -10.84
N ARG A 303 17.36 12.89 -11.05
CA ARG A 303 17.38 14.35 -11.23
C ARG A 303 17.13 14.81 -12.68
N LYS A 304 16.81 13.88 -13.60
CA LYS A 304 16.46 14.16 -15.01
C LYS A 304 15.02 14.69 -15.12
N THR A 305 14.78 15.77 -14.38
CA THR A 305 13.47 16.42 -14.20
C THR A 305 13.40 17.68 -15.06
N THR A 306 12.18 18.13 -15.37
CA THR A 306 11.98 19.41 -16.06
C THR A 306 12.50 20.57 -15.20
N PRO A 307 13.37 21.46 -15.75
CA PRO A 307 13.80 22.66 -15.02
C PRO A 307 12.61 23.49 -14.54
N GLY A 308 12.63 23.94 -13.27
CA GLY A 308 11.52 24.67 -12.65
C GLY A 308 10.35 23.81 -12.14
N PHE A 309 10.19 22.57 -12.61
CA PHE A 309 9.04 21.72 -12.27
C PHE A 309 9.38 20.54 -11.34
N ARG A 310 10.63 20.47 -10.85
CA ARG A 310 11.14 19.33 -10.08
C ARG A 310 10.29 18.98 -8.85
N LEU A 311 9.78 19.97 -8.12
CA LEU A 311 8.99 19.72 -6.91
C LEU A 311 7.74 18.90 -7.22
N VAL A 312 7.05 19.24 -8.32
CA VAL A 312 5.84 18.53 -8.76
C VAL A 312 6.18 17.12 -9.23
N GLU A 313 7.23 16.96 -10.05
CA GLU A 313 7.62 15.64 -10.56
C GLU A 313 8.04 14.69 -9.45
N LYS A 314 8.77 15.18 -8.43
CA LYS A 314 9.21 14.40 -7.27
C LYS A 314 8.04 14.06 -6.34
N TYR A 315 7.14 15.02 -6.12
CA TYR A 315 5.89 14.76 -5.43
C TYR A 315 5.06 13.66 -6.13
N ALA A 316 4.95 13.71 -7.45
CA ALA A 316 4.26 12.69 -8.22
C ALA A 316 4.90 11.29 -8.09
N MET A 317 6.24 11.21 -8.03
CA MET A 317 6.92 9.94 -7.74
C MET A 317 6.51 9.38 -6.38
N LEU A 318 6.53 10.23 -5.35
CA LEU A 318 6.14 9.85 -3.98
C LEU A 318 4.69 9.35 -3.94
N VAL A 319 3.77 10.07 -4.60
CA VAL A 319 2.35 9.68 -4.69
C VAL A 319 2.18 8.36 -5.45
N GLY A 320 2.92 8.16 -6.54
CA GLY A 320 2.92 6.92 -7.32
C GLY A 320 3.69 5.77 -6.67
N GLY A 321 4.21 5.95 -5.45
CA GLY A 321 4.90 4.92 -4.69
C GLY A 321 6.34 4.64 -5.13
N ALA A 322 6.96 5.48 -5.96
CA ALA A 322 8.38 5.37 -6.33
C ALA A 322 9.26 6.28 -5.45
N SER A 323 10.46 5.80 -5.14
CA SER A 323 11.45 6.55 -4.38
C SER A 323 11.84 7.79 -5.18
N MET A 324 11.82 8.95 -4.53
CA MET A 324 12.17 10.20 -5.22
C MET A 324 13.64 10.22 -5.65
N HIS A 325 14.51 9.38 -5.05
CA HIS A 325 15.96 9.58 -5.07
C HIS A 325 16.30 10.97 -4.46
N ARG A 326 17.54 11.43 -4.60
CA ARG A 326 17.91 12.77 -4.12
C ARG A 326 17.16 13.88 -4.86
N GLN A 327 16.74 14.89 -4.11
CA GLN A 327 16.01 16.04 -4.64
C GLN A 327 16.92 16.97 -5.45
N ASP A 328 18.11 17.26 -4.95
CA ASP A 328 19.06 18.21 -5.53
C ASP A 328 20.50 17.75 -5.29
N LEU A 329 21.47 18.66 -5.47
CA LEU A 329 22.89 18.37 -5.24
C LEU A 329 23.26 18.33 -3.75
N SER A 330 22.41 18.88 -2.88
CA SER A 330 22.66 19.00 -1.44
C SER A 330 22.04 17.85 -0.65
N GLY A 331 20.98 17.21 -1.17
CA GLY A 331 20.28 16.13 -0.47
C GLY A 331 21.15 14.89 -0.24
N MET A 332 21.96 14.50 -1.22
CA MET A 332 22.91 13.39 -1.09
C MET A 332 24.08 13.58 -2.07
N VAL A 333 25.27 13.24 -1.61
CA VAL A 333 26.46 13.25 -2.46
C VAL A 333 26.36 12.11 -3.47
N MET A 334 26.51 12.41 -4.75
CA MET A 334 26.70 11.41 -5.80
C MET A 334 27.96 11.78 -6.56
N LEU A 335 28.96 10.91 -6.51
CA LEU A 335 30.20 11.03 -7.25
C LEU A 335 30.06 10.26 -8.56
N LYS A 336 30.05 11.00 -9.66
CA LYS A 336 30.07 10.46 -11.02
C LYS A 336 31.50 10.31 -11.54
N ASP A 337 31.65 9.62 -12.66
CA ASP A 337 32.86 9.56 -13.50
C ASP A 337 33.70 10.85 -13.49
N ASN A 338 33.08 11.99 -13.79
CA ASN A 338 33.73 13.29 -13.89
C ASN A 338 34.32 13.78 -12.56
N HIS A 339 33.70 13.44 -11.44
CA HIS A 339 34.21 13.81 -10.11
C HIS A 339 35.42 12.96 -9.73
N VAL A 340 35.37 11.66 -10.06
CA VAL A 340 36.46 10.72 -9.84
C VAL A 340 37.68 11.14 -10.67
N TRP A 341 37.48 11.44 -11.95
CA TRP A 341 38.54 11.93 -12.84
C TRP A 341 39.15 13.24 -12.35
N ALA A 342 38.33 14.21 -11.95
CA ALA A 342 38.82 15.48 -11.42
C ALA A 342 39.58 15.33 -10.09
N SER A 343 39.21 14.36 -9.26
CA SER A 343 39.86 14.09 -7.96
C SER A 343 41.10 13.19 -8.08
N GLY A 344 41.28 12.53 -9.23
CA GLY A 344 42.39 11.64 -9.55
C GLY A 344 42.26 10.20 -9.02
N SER A 345 41.34 9.91 -8.08
CA SER A 345 40.96 8.55 -7.71
C SER A 345 39.64 8.51 -6.93
N ILE A 346 39.00 7.34 -6.89
CA ILE A 346 37.75 7.10 -6.16
C ILE A 346 37.92 7.37 -4.65
N PRO A 347 38.94 6.83 -3.96
CA PRO A 347 39.09 7.04 -2.52
C PRO A 347 39.29 8.51 -2.15
N LYS A 348 40.02 9.27 -2.98
CA LYS A 348 40.19 10.71 -2.77
C LYS A 348 38.87 11.46 -2.89
N ALA A 349 38.07 11.14 -3.90
CA ALA A 349 36.77 11.77 -4.10
C ALA A 349 35.81 11.48 -2.92
N VAL A 350 35.75 10.22 -2.47
CA VAL A 350 34.91 9.80 -1.34
C VAL A 350 35.35 10.48 -0.03
N LEU A 351 36.66 10.49 0.28
CA LEU A 351 37.19 11.15 1.47
C LEU A 351 36.95 12.67 1.45
N ALA A 352 37.13 13.31 0.29
CA ALA A 352 36.86 14.73 0.13
C ALA A 352 35.38 15.05 0.37
N ALA A 353 34.46 14.28 -0.23
CA ALA A 353 33.03 14.44 0.01
C ALA A 353 32.67 14.22 1.48
N ARG A 354 33.20 13.16 2.11
CA ARG A 354 32.95 12.83 3.51
C ARG A 354 33.41 13.94 4.46
N SER A 355 34.49 14.65 4.13
CA SER A 355 34.99 15.78 4.94
C SER A 355 34.02 16.97 5.00
N VAL A 356 33.14 17.11 4.00
CA VAL A 356 32.15 18.19 3.92
C VAL A 356 30.80 17.76 4.48
N CYS A 357 30.31 16.59 4.08
CA CYS A 357 28.95 16.15 4.44
C CYS A 357 28.86 15.45 5.80
N GLY A 358 30.01 15.03 6.37
CA GLY A 358 30.07 14.33 7.64
C GLY A 358 29.26 13.02 7.65
N PHE A 359 28.62 12.75 8.80
CA PHE A 359 27.85 11.53 9.04
C PHE A 359 26.39 11.61 8.56
N SER A 360 25.87 12.81 8.30
CA SER A 360 24.44 13.04 8.07
C SER A 360 23.98 12.76 6.63
N SER A 361 24.91 12.68 5.69
CA SER A 361 24.61 12.43 4.27
C SER A 361 25.24 11.14 3.80
N LYS A 362 24.50 10.41 2.97
CA LYS A 362 25.01 9.27 2.23
C LYS A 362 25.91 9.74 1.08
N ILE A 363 26.88 8.90 0.74
CA ILE A 363 27.74 9.06 -0.45
C ILE A 363 27.45 7.91 -1.39
N GLU A 364 26.96 8.25 -2.57
CA GLU A 364 26.76 7.33 -3.68
C GLU A 364 27.88 7.50 -4.70
N VAL A 365 28.39 6.41 -5.26
CA VAL A 365 29.42 6.43 -6.30
C VAL A 365 28.96 5.65 -7.53
N GLU A 366 29.00 6.30 -8.69
CA GLU A 366 28.75 5.68 -9.99
C GLU A 366 30.00 4.92 -10.44
N CYS A 367 29.82 3.63 -10.69
CA CYS A 367 30.89 2.70 -11.05
C CYS A 367 30.52 1.98 -12.35
N SER A 368 31.52 1.84 -13.23
CA SER A 368 31.39 1.16 -14.52
C SER A 368 31.94 -0.27 -14.50
N SER A 369 32.63 -0.66 -13.42
CA SER A 369 33.14 -2.02 -13.21
C SER A 369 33.07 -2.44 -11.73
N ILE A 370 33.19 -3.75 -11.48
CA ILE A 370 33.23 -4.31 -10.12
C ILE A 370 34.46 -3.85 -9.34
N GLU A 371 35.59 -3.64 -10.02
CA GLU A 371 36.82 -3.17 -9.38
C GLU A 371 36.65 -1.76 -8.82
N GLU A 372 36.05 -0.85 -9.61
CA GLU A 372 35.69 0.51 -9.17
C GLU A 372 34.70 0.47 -8.01
N ALA A 373 33.69 -0.41 -8.08
CA ALA A 373 32.69 -0.58 -7.04
C ALA A 373 33.30 -1.06 -5.72
N SER A 374 34.19 -2.07 -5.76
CA SER A 374 34.91 -2.53 -4.57
C SER A 374 35.85 -1.46 -4.02
N GLU A 375 36.51 -0.66 -4.87
CA GLU A 375 37.33 0.48 -4.42
C GLU A 375 36.49 1.55 -3.71
N ALA A 376 35.33 1.92 -4.28
CA ALA A 376 34.40 2.87 -3.70
C ALA A 376 33.82 2.39 -2.36
N ALA A 377 33.43 1.11 -2.27
CA ALA A 377 32.94 0.50 -1.04
C ALA A 377 34.01 0.53 0.07
N ARG A 378 35.27 0.17 -0.23
CA ARG A 378 36.38 0.25 0.74
C ARG A 378 36.69 1.68 1.17
N ALA A 379 36.47 2.65 0.29
CA ALA A 379 36.61 4.07 0.61
C ALA A 379 35.48 4.61 1.51
N GLY A 380 34.43 3.82 1.75
CA GLY A 380 33.31 4.18 2.62
C GLY A 380 32.13 4.83 1.88
N ALA A 381 31.91 4.48 0.60
CA ALA A 381 30.65 4.76 -0.07
C ALA A 381 29.49 4.01 0.61
N ASP A 382 28.34 4.68 0.73
CA ASP A 382 27.12 4.09 1.30
C ASP A 382 26.30 3.34 0.25
N ILE A 383 26.38 3.80 -1.01
CA ILE A 383 25.63 3.29 -2.15
C ILE A 383 26.57 3.17 -3.35
N ILE A 384 26.52 2.05 -4.07
CA ILE A 384 27.17 1.88 -5.37
C ILE A 384 26.13 1.85 -6.45
N MET A 385 26.22 2.77 -7.40
CA MET A 385 25.45 2.74 -8.63
C MET A 385 26.26 2.03 -9.71
N LEU A 386 25.78 0.87 -10.14
CA LEU A 386 26.32 0.13 -11.28
C LEU A 386 25.64 0.65 -12.56
N ASP A 387 26.34 1.51 -13.30
CA ASP A 387 25.78 2.21 -14.46
C ASP A 387 26.00 1.42 -15.77
N ASN A 388 24.93 1.29 -16.55
CA ASN A 388 24.91 0.66 -17.87
C ASN A 388 25.43 -0.79 -17.93
N LEU A 389 25.41 -1.53 -16.81
CA LEU A 389 25.71 -2.95 -16.81
C LEU A 389 24.56 -3.78 -17.38
N LYS A 390 24.89 -4.84 -18.12
CA LYS A 390 23.90 -5.82 -18.57
C LYS A 390 23.36 -6.61 -17.38
N PRO A 391 22.11 -7.08 -17.40
CA PRO A 391 21.50 -7.80 -16.27
C PRO A 391 22.35 -8.94 -15.68
N GLN A 392 22.97 -9.77 -16.52
CA GLN A 392 23.82 -10.88 -16.05
C GLN A 392 25.04 -10.40 -15.26
N GLU A 393 25.69 -9.34 -15.75
CA GLU A 393 26.88 -8.75 -15.13
C GLU A 393 26.52 -7.97 -13.87
N LEU A 394 25.39 -7.25 -13.90
CA LEU A 394 24.81 -6.57 -12.75
C LEU A 394 24.59 -7.53 -11.58
N HIS A 395 23.90 -8.64 -11.81
CA HIS A 395 23.57 -9.60 -10.73
C HIS A 395 24.82 -10.26 -10.16
N ALA A 396 25.80 -10.59 -11.01
CA ALA A 396 27.07 -11.14 -10.56
C ALA A 396 27.86 -10.12 -9.72
N SER A 397 27.92 -8.87 -10.17
CA SER A 397 28.63 -7.79 -9.47
C SER A 397 27.95 -7.44 -8.15
N ALA A 398 26.62 -7.34 -8.13
CA ALA A 398 25.84 -7.07 -6.93
C ALA A 398 26.00 -8.17 -5.88
N LEU A 399 25.99 -9.46 -6.28
CA LEU A 399 26.25 -10.58 -5.38
C LEU A 399 27.64 -10.46 -4.75
N ALA A 400 28.68 -10.30 -5.56
CA ALA A 400 30.06 -10.20 -5.07
C ALA A 400 30.26 -9.01 -4.12
N LEU A 401 29.66 -7.86 -4.43
CA LEU A 401 29.69 -6.67 -3.56
C LEU A 401 28.97 -6.90 -2.24
N LYS A 402 27.81 -7.58 -2.23
CA LYS A 402 27.08 -7.90 -1.00
C LYS A 402 27.78 -8.96 -0.15
N GLU A 403 28.52 -9.90 -0.76
CA GLU A 403 29.34 -10.87 -0.04
C GLU A 403 30.52 -10.19 0.67
N GLU A 404 31.19 -9.24 0.03
CA GLU A 404 32.30 -8.48 0.63
C GLU A 404 31.80 -7.38 1.59
N PHE A 405 30.70 -6.71 1.25
CA PHE A 405 30.13 -5.56 1.98
C PHE A 405 28.61 -5.74 2.22
N PRO A 406 28.19 -6.53 3.23
CA PRO A 406 26.78 -6.90 3.43
C PRO A 406 25.82 -5.73 3.67
N THR A 407 26.32 -4.58 4.16
CA THR A 407 25.51 -3.39 4.46
C THR A 407 25.45 -2.37 3.32
N LEU A 408 26.21 -2.60 2.23
CA LEU A 408 26.27 -1.70 1.08
C LEU A 408 24.95 -1.73 0.32
N LEU A 409 24.45 -0.57 -0.12
CA LEU A 409 23.33 -0.52 -1.04
C LEU A 409 23.82 -0.56 -2.48
N VAL A 410 23.16 -1.35 -3.33
CA VAL A 410 23.47 -1.48 -4.75
C VAL A 410 22.31 -0.92 -5.56
N GLU A 411 22.60 0.10 -6.36
CA GLU A 411 21.69 0.73 -7.30
C GLU A 411 22.05 0.29 -8.73
N ALA A 412 21.03 -0.09 -9.51
CA ALA A 412 21.15 -0.29 -10.95
C ALA A 412 20.59 0.91 -11.71
N SER A 413 21.34 1.44 -12.67
CA SER A 413 20.90 2.53 -13.53
C SER A 413 21.47 2.41 -14.95
N GLY A 414 20.95 3.24 -15.86
CA GLY A 414 21.39 3.28 -17.25
C GLY A 414 20.68 2.27 -18.16
N GLY A 415 20.07 2.75 -19.25
CA GLY A 415 19.41 1.89 -20.24
C GLY A 415 18.18 1.09 -19.76
N VAL A 416 17.71 1.30 -18.52
CA VAL A 416 16.53 0.62 -17.97
C VAL A 416 15.25 1.26 -18.53
N THR A 417 14.35 0.43 -19.05
CA THR A 417 13.04 0.78 -19.59
C THR A 417 11.96 -0.10 -18.93
N PRO A 418 10.67 0.26 -18.99
CA PRO A 418 9.61 -0.59 -18.45
C PRO A 418 9.67 -2.03 -19.01
N GLU A 419 10.02 -2.20 -20.28
CA GLU A 419 10.05 -3.50 -20.96
C GLU A 419 11.19 -4.40 -20.47
N ASN A 420 12.34 -3.83 -20.13
CA ASN A 420 13.51 -4.60 -19.68
C ASN A 420 13.67 -4.62 -18.15
N LEU A 421 12.92 -3.78 -17.41
CA LEU A 421 12.98 -3.66 -15.95
C LEU A 421 12.93 -5.02 -15.21
N PRO A 422 12.09 -6.00 -15.60
CA PRO A 422 12.06 -7.29 -14.90
C PRO A 422 13.39 -8.05 -14.88
N GLN A 423 14.29 -7.77 -15.84
CA GLN A 423 15.60 -8.40 -15.91
C GLN A 423 16.57 -7.86 -14.86
N TYR A 424 16.32 -6.64 -14.36
CA TYR A 424 17.15 -5.97 -13.35
C TYR A 424 16.75 -6.32 -11.92
N PHE A 425 15.57 -6.94 -11.72
CA PHE A 425 15.16 -7.43 -10.42
C PHE A 425 16.07 -8.57 -9.96
N GLY A 426 16.62 -8.44 -8.75
CA GLY A 426 17.50 -9.43 -8.17
C GLY A 426 17.62 -9.26 -6.66
N PRO A 427 17.99 -10.33 -5.94
CA PRO A 427 18.05 -10.32 -4.47
C PRO A 427 19.16 -9.43 -3.89
N HIS A 428 20.14 -9.05 -4.71
CA HIS A 428 21.29 -8.24 -4.31
C HIS A 428 21.24 -6.81 -4.85
N VAL A 429 20.21 -6.47 -5.64
CA VAL A 429 19.97 -5.13 -6.18
C VAL A 429 18.89 -4.48 -5.30
N ASP A 430 19.24 -3.40 -4.61
CA ASP A 430 18.34 -2.74 -3.65
C ASP A 430 17.53 -1.62 -4.31
N ILE A 431 18.11 -0.94 -5.30
CA ILE A 431 17.52 0.24 -5.95
C ILE A 431 17.63 0.06 -7.47
N ILE A 432 16.58 0.40 -8.20
CA ILE A 432 16.63 0.52 -9.66
C ILE A 432 16.12 1.90 -10.03
N SER A 433 16.99 2.76 -10.57
CA SER A 433 16.61 4.11 -10.95
C SER A 433 16.35 4.24 -12.45
N LEU A 434 15.22 4.86 -12.80
CA LEU A 434 14.78 5.00 -14.18
C LEU A 434 14.57 6.47 -14.55
N GLY A 435 15.30 6.94 -15.56
CA GLY A 435 15.09 8.28 -16.13
C GLY A 435 13.74 8.44 -16.83
N CYS A 436 13.17 7.34 -17.35
CA CYS A 436 11.90 7.35 -18.07
C CYS A 436 10.67 7.59 -17.18
N ILE A 437 10.84 7.64 -15.85
CA ILE A 437 9.78 8.07 -14.93
C ILE A 437 9.41 9.54 -15.19
N THR A 438 10.38 10.39 -15.57
CA THR A 438 10.15 11.81 -15.85
C THR A 438 10.37 12.18 -17.31
N GLN A 439 11.37 11.58 -17.97
CA GLN A 439 11.68 11.87 -19.37
C GLN A 439 10.80 11.04 -20.29
N GLY A 440 10.05 11.70 -21.18
CA GLY A 440 9.17 11.02 -22.13
C GLY A 440 7.96 10.33 -21.50
N CYS A 441 7.62 10.68 -20.25
CA CYS A 441 6.41 10.17 -19.59
C CYS A 441 5.15 10.78 -20.25
N PRO A 442 4.16 9.95 -20.65
CA PRO A 442 2.86 10.44 -21.10
C PRO A 442 2.14 11.24 -20.02
N VAL A 443 1.25 12.15 -20.44
CA VAL A 443 0.38 12.92 -19.55
C VAL A 443 -1.02 12.28 -19.49
N VAL A 444 -1.73 12.54 -18.40
CA VAL A 444 -3.15 12.15 -18.23
C VAL A 444 -4.04 13.25 -18.81
N ASP A 445 -5.02 12.89 -19.63
CA ASP A 445 -5.98 13.84 -20.22
C ASP A 445 -7.05 14.22 -19.18
N PHE A 446 -6.94 15.45 -18.69
CA PHE A 446 -7.96 16.09 -17.86
C PHE A 446 -8.67 17.20 -18.63
N SER A 447 -9.94 17.43 -18.31
CA SER A 447 -10.66 18.63 -18.75
C SER A 447 -11.47 19.26 -17.65
N LEU A 448 -11.52 20.58 -17.64
CA LEU A 448 -12.40 21.36 -16.78
C LEU A 448 -13.60 21.84 -17.61
N LYS A 449 -14.83 21.62 -17.12
CA LYS A 449 -16.06 21.98 -17.82
C LYS A 449 -16.95 22.85 -16.94
N VAL A 450 -17.07 24.13 -17.30
CA VAL A 450 -18.02 25.06 -16.69
C VAL A 450 -19.44 24.54 -16.92
N GLN A 451 -20.22 24.47 -15.84
CA GLN A 451 -21.62 24.04 -15.90
C GLN A 451 -22.47 25.17 -16.47
N ARG A 452 -23.30 24.86 -17.47
CA ARG A 452 -24.22 25.84 -18.03
C ARG A 452 -25.25 26.21 -16.96
N PRO A 453 -25.45 27.51 -16.65
CA PRO A 453 -26.54 27.93 -15.76
C PRO A 453 -27.86 27.39 -16.28
N LEU A 454 -28.69 26.83 -15.40
CA LEU A 454 -30.06 26.47 -15.77
C LEU A 454 -30.79 27.74 -16.21
N PRO A 455 -31.54 27.71 -17.33
CA PRO A 455 -32.37 28.86 -17.67
C PRO A 455 -33.33 29.16 -16.51
N PRO A 456 -33.61 30.44 -16.24
CA PRO A 456 -34.58 30.78 -15.20
C PRO A 456 -35.92 30.08 -15.50
N PRO A 457 -36.65 29.63 -14.46
CA PRO A 457 -37.98 29.08 -14.67
C PRO A 457 -38.81 30.11 -15.43
N ALA A 458 -39.49 29.68 -16.50
CA ALA A 458 -40.32 30.55 -17.31
C ALA A 458 -41.30 31.29 -16.38
N SER A 459 -41.14 32.60 -16.27
CA SER A 459 -42.10 33.45 -15.58
C SER A 459 -43.43 33.29 -16.31
N SER A 460 -44.45 32.75 -15.63
CA SER A 460 -45.81 32.79 -16.11
C SER A 460 -46.21 34.25 -16.27
N PHE A 461 -46.15 34.77 -17.49
CA PHE A 461 -46.82 36.00 -17.85
C PHE A 461 -48.31 35.75 -17.64
N THR A 462 -48.86 36.26 -16.54
CA THR A 462 -50.28 36.49 -16.42
C THR A 462 -50.57 37.73 -17.26
N GLU A 463 -51.29 37.54 -18.36
CA GLU A 463 -51.93 38.62 -19.10
C GLU A 463 -53.02 39.21 -18.21
N ASP A 464 -52.68 40.17 -17.36
CA ASP A 464 -53.67 41.11 -16.84
C ASP A 464 -53.93 42.14 -17.95
N GLY A 465 -54.97 41.89 -18.75
CA GLY A 465 -55.54 42.86 -19.67
C GLY A 465 -56.29 43.96 -18.90
N PRO A 466 -56.26 45.22 -19.36
CA PRO A 466 -56.97 46.31 -18.68
C PRO A 466 -58.48 46.26 -18.96
N GLU A 467 -59.29 46.41 -17.91
CA GLU A 467 -60.75 46.71 -17.99
C GLU A 467 -61.03 48.16 -18.42
#